data_AF-A0A956KE11-F1
#
_entry.id   AF-A0A956KE11-F1
#
_cell.length_a   1.000
_cell.length_b   1.000
_cell.length_c   1.000
_cell.angle_alpha   90.00
_cell.angle_beta   90.00
_cell.angle_gamma   90.00
#
_symmetry.space_group_name_H-M   'P 1'
#
loop_
_entity.id
_entity.type
_entity.pdbx_description
1 polymer ?
#
loop_
_entity_poly.entity_id
_entity_poly.type
_entity_poly.pdbx_seq_one_letter_code
_entity_poly.pdbx_strand_id
1 'polypeptide(L)'
;MHPDRLRDLLDRLRRGDVSVDDALERLARLPFVDTEFARVDTHRALRQGLPEVVFGLGKTPAQIIDIVGALEREGHHVLVTRVEEDVARAVRAALPHGRHDAVARLLWFGPDEVPIVGKGTIAVVSAGTSDA
;
A
#
# COMPACT_ATOMS: atom_id res chain seq x y z
N MET A 1 -4.17 8.29 0.01
CA MET A 1 -4.62 8.91 1.27
C MET A 1 -4.97 7.86 2.35
N HIS A 2 -4.27 7.94 3.49
CA HIS A 2 -4.56 7.21 4.73
C HIS A 2 -5.50 8.04 5.66
N PRO A 3 -6.38 7.42 6.49
CA PRO A 3 -7.27 8.15 7.39
C PRO A 3 -6.57 9.18 8.30
N ASP A 4 -5.40 8.85 8.86
CA ASP A 4 -4.67 9.78 9.73
C ASP A 4 -4.16 11.03 8.99
N ARG A 5 -3.74 10.87 7.72
CA ARG A 5 -3.36 12.02 6.87
C ARG A 5 -4.57 12.89 6.55
N LEU A 6 -5.75 12.30 6.35
CA LEU A 6 -6.98 13.07 6.16
C LEU A 6 -7.33 13.84 7.43
N ARG A 7 -7.21 13.21 8.59
CA ARG A 7 -7.44 13.88 9.88
C ARG A 7 -6.50 15.07 10.06
N ASP A 8 -5.20 14.89 9.81
CA ASP A 8 -4.22 16.00 9.88
C ASP A 8 -4.58 17.13 8.91
N LEU A 9 -4.95 16.82 7.66
CA LEU A 9 -5.38 17.82 6.68
C LEU A 9 -6.57 18.64 7.18
N LEU A 10 -7.58 17.97 7.75
CA LEU A 10 -8.78 18.61 8.27
C LEU A 10 -8.48 19.45 9.53
N ASP A 11 -7.59 18.98 10.41
CA ASP A 11 -7.16 19.72 11.59
C ASP A 11 -6.38 20.99 11.20
N ARG A 12 -5.52 20.91 10.17
CA ARG A 12 -4.81 22.06 9.60
C ARG A 12 -5.74 23.06 8.94
N LEU A 13 -6.75 22.58 8.20
CA LEU A 13 -7.79 23.45 7.62
C LEU A 13 -8.56 24.17 8.73
N ARG A 14 -8.93 23.47 9.81
CA ARG A 14 -9.64 24.06 10.96
C ARG A 14 -8.82 25.14 11.66
N ARG A 15 -7.49 24.99 11.72
CA ARG A 15 -6.58 25.99 12.31
C ARG A 15 -6.27 27.17 11.37
N GLY A 16 -6.63 27.08 10.10
CA GLY A 16 -6.30 28.08 9.08
C GLY A 16 -4.89 27.92 8.49
N ASP A 17 -4.20 26.80 8.75
CA ASP A 17 -2.85 26.51 8.24
C ASP A 17 -2.84 26.16 6.74
N VAL A 18 -4.01 25.83 6.19
CA VAL A 18 -4.25 25.40 4.81
C VAL A 18 -5.58 26.02 4.37
N SER A 19 -5.66 26.55 3.15
CA SER A 19 -6.91 27.10 2.62
C SER A 19 -7.90 25.99 2.25
N VAL A 20 -9.18 26.34 2.09
CA VAL A 20 -10.18 25.40 1.56
C VAL A 20 -9.77 24.92 0.16
N ASP A 21 -9.27 25.81 -0.68
CA ASP A 21 -8.84 25.47 -2.05
C ASP A 21 -7.65 24.51 -2.05
N ASP A 22 -6.64 24.73 -1.20
CA ASP A 22 -5.50 23.82 -1.05
C ASP A 22 -5.93 22.44 -0.53
N ALA A 23 -6.89 22.41 0.42
CA ALA A 23 -7.43 21.17 0.93
C ALA A 23 -8.23 20.42 -0.14
N LEU A 24 -9.05 21.14 -0.92
CA LEU A 24 -9.79 20.59 -2.05
C LEU A 24 -8.84 20.03 -3.11
N GLU A 25 -7.77 20.73 -3.48
CA GLU A 25 -6.80 20.25 -4.46
C GLU A 25 -6.13 18.94 -3.99
N ARG A 26 -5.76 18.86 -2.70
CA ARG A 26 -5.18 17.64 -2.11
C ARG A 26 -6.16 16.48 -2.07
N LEU A 27 -7.44 16.74 -1.84
CA LEU A 27 -8.51 15.73 -1.87
C LEU A 27 -8.92 15.35 -3.30
N ALA A 28 -8.79 16.29 -4.24
CA ALA A 28 -9.14 16.14 -5.64
C ALA A 28 -8.06 15.43 -6.45
N ARG A 29 -6.83 15.31 -5.93
CA ARG A 29 -5.89 14.31 -6.46
C ARG A 29 -6.63 12.99 -6.48
N LEU A 30 -6.86 12.52 -7.70
CA LEU A 30 -7.73 11.39 -7.98
C LEU A 30 -7.31 10.21 -7.08
N PRO A 31 -8.26 9.35 -6.70
CA PRO A 31 -7.98 8.20 -5.85
C PRO A 31 -7.05 7.18 -6.52
N PHE A 32 -6.48 7.51 -7.69
CA PHE A 32 -5.60 6.65 -8.44
C PHE A 32 -4.32 7.39 -8.80
N VAL A 33 -3.20 6.68 -8.70
CA VAL A 33 -1.95 7.08 -9.34
C VAL A 33 -1.74 6.14 -10.53
N ASP A 34 -1.64 6.72 -11.71
CA ASP A 34 -1.23 6.00 -12.91
C ASP A 34 0.30 5.88 -12.90
N THR A 35 0.77 4.64 -12.77
CA THR A 35 2.13 4.26 -13.15
C THR A 35 2.12 3.87 -14.63
N GLU A 36 3.28 3.69 -15.24
CA GLU A 36 3.36 3.21 -16.63
C GLU A 36 2.68 1.84 -16.83
N PHE A 37 2.49 1.07 -15.75
CA PHE A 37 2.07 -0.34 -15.82
C PHE A 37 0.83 -0.68 -15.00
N ALA A 38 0.37 0.21 -14.13
CA ALA A 38 -0.75 -0.03 -13.24
C ALA A 38 -1.42 1.27 -12.81
N ARG A 39 -2.74 1.21 -12.66
CA ARG A 39 -3.54 2.25 -12.02
C ARG A 39 -3.80 1.85 -10.58
N VAL A 40 -3.15 2.54 -9.64
CA VAL A 40 -3.09 2.14 -8.24
C VAL A 40 -4.07 2.94 -7.41
N ASP A 41 -5.00 2.29 -6.69
CA ASP A 41 -5.98 2.97 -5.84
C ASP A 41 -5.37 3.44 -4.51
N THR A 42 -5.08 4.73 -4.42
CA THR A 42 -4.48 5.35 -3.24
C THR A 42 -5.53 5.72 -2.20
N HIS A 43 -6.84 5.67 -2.49
CA HIS A 43 -7.91 5.97 -1.51
C HIS A 43 -8.55 4.71 -0.94
N ARG A 44 -8.12 3.51 -1.36
CA ARG A 44 -8.68 2.25 -0.88
C ARG A 44 -8.68 2.14 0.64
N ALA A 45 -7.60 2.56 1.30
CA ALA A 45 -7.50 2.57 2.76
C ALA A 45 -8.60 3.41 3.42
N LEU A 46 -8.93 4.58 2.86
CA LEU A 46 -10.00 5.43 3.36
C LEU A 46 -11.39 4.80 3.18
N ARG A 47 -11.61 4.12 2.05
CA ARG A 47 -12.93 3.57 1.68
C ARG A 47 -13.22 2.19 2.24
N GLN A 48 -12.19 1.36 2.40
CA GLN A 48 -12.29 -0.06 2.74
C GLN A 48 -11.50 -0.45 3.99
N GLY A 49 -10.78 0.49 4.61
CA GLY A 49 -9.97 0.24 5.80
C GLY A 49 -8.64 -0.48 5.55
N LEU A 50 -8.36 -0.89 4.30
CA LEU A 50 -7.12 -1.58 3.92
C LEU A 50 -6.48 -0.90 2.69
N PRO A 51 -5.14 -0.73 2.67
CA PRO A 51 -4.44 -0.20 1.50
C PRO A 51 -4.47 -1.20 0.34
N GLU A 52 -4.10 -0.72 -0.84
CA GLU A 52 -3.96 -1.55 -2.04
C GLU A 52 -2.85 -2.61 -1.86
N VAL A 53 -3.12 -3.84 -2.31
CA VAL A 53 -2.14 -4.94 -2.32
C VAL A 53 -1.67 -5.16 -3.75
N VAL A 54 -0.36 -5.23 -3.95
CA VAL A 54 0.23 -5.40 -5.28
C VAL A 54 0.27 -6.89 -5.63
N PHE A 55 -0.33 -7.26 -6.76
CA PHE A 55 -0.21 -8.59 -7.33
C PHE A 55 1.10 -8.71 -8.12
N GLY A 56 2.09 -9.42 -7.57
CA GLY A 56 3.46 -9.48 -8.09
C GLY A 56 3.70 -10.52 -9.18
N LEU A 57 2.85 -11.55 -9.30
CA LEU A 57 3.03 -12.60 -10.30
C LEU A 57 3.02 -12.00 -11.72
N GLY A 58 4.06 -12.32 -12.50
CA GLY A 58 4.24 -11.84 -13.86
C GLY A 58 4.74 -10.39 -13.99
N LYS A 59 4.98 -9.67 -12.87
CA LYS A 59 5.57 -8.33 -12.91
C LYS A 59 7.09 -8.38 -12.94
N THR A 60 7.69 -7.44 -13.65
CA THR A 60 9.14 -7.23 -13.62
C THR A 60 9.56 -6.53 -12.32
N PRO A 61 10.84 -6.62 -11.92
CA PRO A 61 11.35 -5.88 -10.77
C PRO A 61 11.08 -4.37 -10.86
N ALA A 62 11.30 -3.78 -12.04
CA ALA A 62 11.09 -2.35 -12.26
C ALA A 62 9.63 -1.93 -12.03
N GLN A 63 8.67 -2.74 -12.50
CA GLN A 63 7.24 -2.49 -12.29
C GLN A 63 6.87 -2.52 -10.80
N ILE A 64 7.40 -3.50 -10.05
CA ILE A 64 7.14 -3.60 -8.61
C ILE A 64 7.73 -2.38 -7.90
N ILE A 65 8.97 -2.00 -8.21
CA ILE A 65 9.64 -0.85 -7.59
C ILE A 65 8.84 0.43 -7.82
N ASP A 66 8.37 0.68 -9.05
CA ASP A 66 7.62 1.89 -9.38
C ASP A 66 6.27 1.94 -8.65
N ILE A 67 5.52 0.82 -8.64
CA ILE A 67 4.24 0.72 -7.93
C ILE A 67 4.42 0.90 -6.42
N VAL A 68 5.42 0.24 -5.83
CA VAL A 68 5.73 0.36 -4.40
C VAL A 68 6.06 1.82 -4.06
N GLY A 69 6.95 2.44 -4.83
CA GLY A 69 7.32 3.84 -4.64
C GLY A 69 6.13 4.79 -4.77
N ALA A 70 5.20 4.53 -5.69
CA ALA A 70 3.97 5.31 -5.83
C ALA A 70 3.07 5.24 -4.59
N LEU A 71 2.89 4.04 -4.02
CA LEU A 71 2.10 3.83 -2.81
C LEU A 71 2.77 4.42 -1.56
N GLU A 72 4.08 4.23 -1.40
CA GLU A 72 4.83 4.75 -0.25
C GLU A 72 4.83 6.28 -0.22
N ARG A 73 4.91 6.96 -1.37
CA ARG A 73 4.76 8.44 -1.47
C ARG A 73 3.41 8.91 -0.91
N GLU A 74 2.36 8.13 -1.12
CA GLU A 74 1.02 8.38 -0.57
C GLU A 74 0.86 7.96 0.90
N GLY A 75 1.92 7.43 1.51
CA GLY A 75 1.99 7.06 2.92
C GLY A 75 1.39 5.70 3.23
N HIS A 76 1.26 4.84 2.23
CA HIS A 76 0.73 3.50 2.42
C HIS A 76 1.85 2.51 2.72
N HIS A 77 1.55 1.55 3.59
CA HIS A 77 2.31 0.30 3.64
C HIS A 77 1.94 -0.57 2.45
N VAL A 78 2.91 -1.30 1.92
CA VAL A 78 2.73 -2.07 0.69
C VAL A 78 3.03 -3.53 0.94
N LEU A 79 2.06 -4.38 0.60
CA LEU A 79 2.25 -5.81 0.48
C LEU A 79 2.26 -6.19 -1.00
N VAL A 80 3.31 -6.89 -1.44
CA VAL A 80 3.39 -7.48 -2.77
C VAL A 80 3.29 -8.99 -2.63
N THR A 81 2.36 -9.59 -3.36
CA THR A 81 2.03 -11.02 -3.23
C THR A 81 2.50 -11.83 -4.44
N ARG A 82 2.72 -13.13 -4.25
CA ARG A 82 3.09 -14.09 -5.31
C ARG A 82 4.36 -13.68 -6.07
N VAL A 83 5.35 -13.16 -5.35
CA VAL A 83 6.63 -12.72 -5.94
C VAL A 83 7.53 -13.94 -6.14
N GLU A 84 8.22 -14.01 -7.29
CA GLU A 84 9.26 -15.02 -7.53
C GLU A 84 10.57 -14.60 -6.85
N GLU A 85 11.42 -15.57 -6.47
CA GLU A 85 12.60 -15.30 -5.64
C GLU A 85 13.61 -14.35 -6.32
N ASP A 86 13.83 -14.53 -7.62
CA ASP A 86 14.72 -13.69 -8.43
C ASP A 86 14.20 -12.25 -8.52
N VAL A 87 12.90 -12.08 -8.72
CA VAL A 87 12.23 -10.77 -8.73
C VAL A 87 12.33 -10.12 -7.35
N ALA A 88 12.06 -10.87 -6.27
CA ALA A 88 12.16 -10.37 -4.91
C ALA A 88 13.59 -9.91 -4.57
N ARG A 89 14.60 -10.66 -5.02
CA ARG A 89 16.02 -10.31 -4.85
C ARG A 89 16.37 -9.01 -5.56
N ALA A 90 15.94 -8.86 -6.81
CA ALA A 90 16.16 -7.65 -7.59
C ALA A 90 15.46 -6.43 -6.97
N VAL A 91 14.21 -6.58 -6.53
CA VAL A 91 13.48 -5.50 -5.85
C VAL A 91 14.17 -5.10 -4.55
N ARG A 92 14.62 -6.06 -3.73
CA ARG A 92 15.34 -5.78 -2.48
C ARG A 92 16.72 -5.14 -2.68
N ALA A 93 17.36 -5.36 -3.82
CA ALA A 93 18.58 -4.65 -4.15
C ALA A 93 18.33 -3.15 -4.36
N ALA A 94 17.18 -2.78 -4.92
CA ALA A 94 16.78 -1.38 -5.14
C ALA A 94 16.08 -0.75 -3.92
N LEU A 95 15.28 -1.53 -3.18
CA LEU A 95 14.50 -1.13 -2.02
C LEU A 95 14.91 -2.01 -0.81
N PRO A 96 16.07 -1.75 -0.18
CA PRO A 96 16.65 -2.62 0.83
C PRO A 96 15.85 -2.69 2.14
N HIS A 97 14.96 -1.72 2.39
CA HIS A 97 14.02 -1.74 3.52
C HIS A 97 12.87 -2.74 3.34
N GLY A 98 12.69 -3.30 2.14
CA GLY A 98 11.70 -4.33 1.88
C GLY A 98 12.07 -5.67 2.51
N ARG A 99 11.12 -6.27 3.24
CA ARG A 99 11.24 -7.60 3.83
C ARG A 99 10.66 -8.65 2.89
N HIS A 100 11.45 -9.66 2.54
CA HIS A 100 10.99 -10.80 1.75
C HIS A 100 10.70 -12.00 2.63
N ASP A 101 9.48 -12.53 2.53
CA ASP A 101 9.13 -13.85 3.02
C ASP A 101 9.12 -14.81 1.82
N ALA A 102 10.14 -15.66 1.75
CA ALA A 102 10.31 -16.58 0.63
C ALA A 102 9.27 -17.72 0.63
N VAL A 103 8.76 -18.11 1.80
CA VAL A 103 7.79 -19.20 1.93
C VAL A 103 6.42 -18.72 1.49
N ALA A 104 6.00 -17.55 1.99
CA ALA A 104 4.73 -16.94 1.62
C ALA A 104 4.78 -16.23 0.25
N ARG A 105 5.98 -16.06 -0.32
CA ARG A 105 6.23 -15.34 -1.58
C ARG A 105 5.76 -13.88 -1.52
N LEU A 106 6.12 -13.21 -0.43
CA LEU A 106 5.67 -11.84 -0.11
C LEU A 106 6.83 -10.86 0.00
N LEU A 107 6.64 -9.65 -0.52
CA LEU A 107 7.43 -8.48 -0.12
C LEU A 107 6.58 -7.56 0.73
N TRP A 108 7.15 -7.12 1.85
CA TRP A 108 6.52 -6.20 2.79
C TRP A 108 7.33 -4.90 2.89
N PHE A 109 6.65 -3.77 2.71
CA PHE A 109 7.17 -2.42 2.87
C PHE A 109 6.31 -1.68 3.89
N GLY A 110 6.68 -1.82 5.16
CA GLY A 110 5.97 -1.23 6.30
C GLY A 110 6.70 -1.52 7.60
N PRO A 111 6.13 -1.16 8.76
CA PRO A 111 6.79 -1.37 10.05
C PRO A 111 6.98 -2.87 10.33
N ASP A 112 8.01 -3.18 11.12
CA ASP A 112 8.28 -4.55 11.53
C ASP A 112 7.21 -5.10 12.47
N GLU A 113 6.72 -4.24 13.37
CA GLU A 113 5.66 -4.53 14.32
C GLU A 113 4.48 -3.57 14.08
N VAL A 114 3.28 -4.13 14.04
CA VAL A 114 2.04 -3.35 13.96
C VAL A 114 1.43 -3.28 15.36
N PRO A 115 1.02 -2.09 15.85
CA PRO A 115 0.40 -1.96 17.16
C PRO A 115 -0.82 -2.86 17.30
N ILE A 116 -0.92 -3.56 18.44
CA ILE A 116 -2.10 -4.34 18.78
C ILE A 116 -3.21 -3.37 19.20
N VAL A 117 -4.13 -3.08 18.29
CA VAL A 117 -5.24 -2.12 18.50
C VAL A 117 -6.47 -2.73 19.18
N GLY A 118 -6.46 -4.02 19.50
CA GLY A 118 -7.60 -4.69 20.14
C GLY A 118 -7.34 -6.16 20.45
N LYS A 119 -8.32 -6.80 21.11
CA LYS A 119 -8.32 -8.23 21.41
C LYS A 119 -9.69 -8.80 21.03
N GLY A 120 -9.70 -9.95 20.38
CA GLY A 120 -10.92 -10.63 19.95
C GLY A 120 -10.62 -11.97 19.30
N THR A 121 -11.67 -12.73 18.98
CA THR A 121 -11.54 -14.00 18.27
C THR A 121 -11.34 -13.74 16.78
N ILE A 122 -10.23 -14.19 16.23
CA ILE A 122 -9.94 -14.12 14.78
C ILE A 122 -10.32 -15.46 14.17
N ALA A 123 -11.22 -15.45 13.18
CA ALA A 123 -11.51 -16.61 12.35
C ALA A 123 -10.72 -16.51 11.04
N VAL A 124 -9.91 -17.52 10.74
CA VAL A 124 -9.28 -17.68 9.43
C VAL A 124 -10.20 -18.55 8.59
N VAL A 125 -10.91 -17.93 7.65
CA VAL A 125 -11.86 -18.63 6.76
C VAL A 125 -11.26 -18.66 5.35
N SER A 126 -10.95 -19.86 4.88
CA SER A 126 -10.47 -20.09 3.51
C SER A 126 -11.56 -20.79 2.70
N ALA A 127 -12.00 -20.18 1.60
CA ALA A 127 -12.75 -20.87 0.56
C ALA A 127 -11.79 -21.14 -0.60
N GLY A 128 -11.34 -22.39 -0.73
CA GLY A 128 -10.55 -22.81 -1.88
C GLY A 128 -11.48 -23.20 -3.02
N THR A 129 -11.31 -22.61 -4.20
CA THR A 129 -11.55 -23.36 -5.44
C THR A 129 -10.24 -24.07 -5.74
N SER A 130 -10.24 -25.39 -5.60
CA SER A 130 -9.14 -26.24 -6.05
C SER A 130 -9.12 -26.21 -7.58
N ASP A 131 -8.23 -25.43 -8.18
CA ASP A 131 -7.80 -25.72 -9.54
C ASP A 131 -6.67 -26.74 -9.41
N ALA A 132 -7.00 -27.98 -9.78
CA ALA A 132 -6.11 -29.13 -9.86
C ALA A 132 -5.06 -28.97 -10.97
#